data_AF-A0A7R9TRW6-F1
#
_entry.id   AF-A0A7R9TRW6-F1
#
_cell.length_a   1.000
_cell.length_b   1.000
_cell.length_c   1.000
_cell.angle_alpha   90.00
_cell.angle_beta   90.00
_cell.angle_gamma   90.00
#
_symmetry.space_group_name_H-M   'P 1'
#
loop_
_entity.id
_entity.type
_entity.pdbx_description
1 polymer ?
#
loop_
_entity_poly.entity_id
_entity_poly.type
_entity_poly.pdbx_seq_one_letter_code
_entity_poly.pdbx_strand_id
1 'polypeptide(L)'
;VDTAKFSELFKIASPASSRPRSKTALEKRASSTVHLIDLKRAHNISIQLSSFRMPYDKIRDSLLSMDDNTITQDQLTVLIDAIPTEKEIAQIESFVRSKPAEAPNLGDVEKYFLAIAPIPRLRGRIRSLLFKG
;
A
#
# COMPACT_ATOMS: atom_id res chain seq x y z
N VAL A 1 -41.74 -14.47 8.17
CA VAL A 1 -40.52 -13.65 7.99
C VAL A 1 -40.68 -12.44 8.88
N ASP A 2 -40.14 -12.50 10.10
CA ASP A 2 -40.30 -11.47 11.12
C ASP A 2 -39.46 -10.23 10.77
N THR A 3 -40.11 -9.25 10.14
CA THR A 3 -39.51 -7.98 9.70
C THR A 3 -39.12 -7.06 10.87
N ALA A 4 -39.56 -7.37 12.09
CA ALA A 4 -39.28 -6.56 13.28
C ALA A 4 -37.82 -6.67 13.77
N LYS A 5 -37.14 -7.81 13.56
CA LYS A 5 -35.73 -7.99 13.98
C LYS A 5 -34.71 -7.27 13.10
N PHE A 6 -35.06 -6.95 11.85
CA PHE A 6 -34.16 -6.22 10.94
C PHE A 6 -34.06 -4.73 11.27
N SER A 7 -35.13 -4.13 11.80
CA SER A 7 -35.17 -2.71 12.19
C SER A 7 -34.20 -2.40 13.33
N GLU A 8 -33.99 -3.35 14.25
CA GLU A 8 -33.16 -3.11 15.44
C GLU A 8 -31.66 -3.15 15.15
N LEU A 9 -31.22 -3.97 14.20
CA LEU A 9 -29.82 -4.07 13.76
C LEU A 9 -29.38 -2.91 12.85
N PHE A 10 -30.32 -2.21 12.21
CA PHE A 10 -30.07 -1.06 11.33
C PHE A 10 -30.43 0.31 11.95
N LYS A 11 -30.57 0.40 13.29
CA LYS A 11 -30.62 1.69 13.99
C LYS A 11 -29.24 2.33 14.00
N ILE A 12 -28.83 2.84 12.84
CA ILE A 12 -27.77 3.83 12.72
C ILE A 12 -28.28 5.09 13.43
N ALA A 13 -27.75 5.35 14.62
CA ALA A 13 -27.87 6.65 15.25
C ALA A 13 -27.30 7.69 14.28
N SER A 14 -28.17 8.54 13.76
CA SER A 14 -27.79 9.74 13.02
C SER A 14 -27.49 10.84 14.02
N PRO A 15 -26.27 11.37 14.12
CA PRO A 15 -26.09 12.70 14.66
C PRO A 15 -26.21 13.69 13.50
N ALA A 16 -27.37 14.34 13.42
CA ALA A 16 -27.44 15.66 12.83
C ALA A 16 -26.49 16.59 13.59
N SER A 17 -25.33 16.88 13.01
CA SER A 17 -24.55 18.06 13.37
C SER A 17 -24.21 18.79 12.09
N SER A 18 -24.95 19.86 11.85
CA SER A 18 -24.66 20.92 10.90
C SER A 18 -23.26 21.47 11.13
N ARG A 19 -22.28 21.01 10.34
CA ARG A 19 -20.96 21.63 10.31
C ARG A 19 -20.88 22.53 9.06
N PRO A 20 -20.84 23.87 9.20
CA PRO A 20 -20.54 24.72 8.05
C PRO A 20 -19.15 24.33 7.55
N ARG A 21 -19.00 24.20 6.23
CA ARG A 21 -17.67 24.12 5.57
C ARG A 21 -16.99 25.48 5.72
N SER A 22 -16.53 25.80 6.92
CA SER A 22 -15.50 26.80 7.10
C SER A 22 -14.18 26.18 6.64
N LYS A 23 -13.68 26.72 5.53
CA LYS A 23 -12.27 26.62 5.13
C LYS A 23 -11.45 27.37 6.17
N THR A 24 -11.30 26.82 7.36
CA THR A 24 -10.35 27.32 8.34
C THR A 24 -9.07 26.50 8.17
N ALA A 25 -8.05 27.18 7.66
CA ALA A 25 -6.66 26.82 7.82
C ALA A 25 -6.44 26.44 9.28
N LEU A 26 -6.38 25.14 9.55
CA LEU A 26 -5.88 24.61 10.80
C LEU A 26 -4.53 24.00 10.45
N GLU A 27 -3.48 24.70 10.86
CA GLU A 27 -2.12 24.20 11.00
C GLU A 27 -2.15 22.89 11.80
N LYS A 28 -2.49 21.79 11.15
CA LYS A 28 -1.96 20.51 11.55
C LYS A 28 -0.50 20.59 11.16
N ARG A 29 0.38 20.47 12.15
CA ARG A 29 1.68 19.82 11.94
C ARG A 29 1.41 18.39 11.51
N ALA A 30 0.81 18.24 10.33
CA ALA A 30 0.73 17.00 9.62
C ALA A 30 2.18 16.71 9.27
N SER A 31 2.69 15.57 9.74
CA SER A 31 3.70 14.87 8.98
C SER A 31 3.14 14.72 7.56
N SER A 32 3.43 15.68 6.69
CA SER A 32 2.93 15.69 5.32
C SER A 32 3.48 14.44 4.66
N THR A 33 2.61 13.43 4.49
CA THR A 33 2.98 12.22 3.78
C THR A 33 3.39 12.60 2.37
N VAL A 34 4.61 12.23 1.99
CA VAL A 34 5.15 12.54 0.68
C VAL A 34 4.70 11.46 -0.30
N HIS A 35 3.94 11.87 -1.30
CA HIS A 35 3.53 11.03 -2.42
C HIS A 35 4.35 11.42 -3.66
N LEU A 36 5.07 10.44 -4.19
CA LEU A 36 5.89 10.59 -5.39
C LEU A 36 5.24 9.89 -6.57
N ILE A 37 4.51 8.81 -6.29
CA ILE A 37 3.78 8.07 -7.31
C ILE A 37 2.46 8.78 -7.62
N ASP A 38 2.02 8.68 -8.88
CA ASP A 38 0.71 9.19 -9.29
C ASP A 38 -0.39 8.66 -8.37
N LEU A 39 -1.30 9.54 -7.95
CA LEU A 39 -2.29 9.26 -6.93
C LEU A 39 -3.22 8.09 -7.32
N LYS A 40 -3.55 7.94 -8.61
CA LYS A 40 -4.40 6.84 -9.09
C LYS A 40 -3.64 5.52 -9.04
N ARG A 41 -2.36 5.51 -9.44
CA ARG A 41 -1.52 4.31 -9.35
C ARG A 41 -1.24 3.92 -7.90
N ALA A 42 -0.90 4.89 -7.06
CA ALA A 42 -0.70 4.67 -5.63
C ALA A 42 -1.97 4.11 -4.97
N HIS A 43 -3.15 4.62 -5.31
CA HIS A 43 -4.41 4.10 -4.79
C HIS A 43 -4.65 2.64 -5.21
N ASN A 44 -4.46 2.31 -6.49
CA ASN A 44 -4.60 0.95 -6.99
C ASN A 44 -3.65 -0.03 -6.28
N ILE A 45 -2.38 0.36 -6.11
CA ILE A 45 -1.37 -0.47 -5.44
C ILE A 45 -1.67 -0.58 -3.95
N SER A 46 -2.13 0.48 -3.30
CA SER A 46 -2.56 0.43 -1.90
C SER A 46 -3.71 -0.56 -1.68
N ILE A 47 -4.68 -0.62 -2.61
CA ILE A 47 -5.74 -1.63 -2.58
C ILE A 47 -5.15 -3.03 -2.75
N GLN A 48 -4.26 -3.24 -3.73
CA GLN A 48 -3.57 -4.51 -3.94
C GLN A 48 -2.84 -4.99 -2.67
N LEU A 49 -2.10 -4.08 -2.03
CA LEU A 49 -1.34 -4.32 -0.81
C LEU A 49 -2.23 -4.53 0.43
N SER A 50 -3.50 -4.12 0.42
CA SER A 50 -4.41 -4.29 1.56
C SER A 50 -4.66 -5.77 1.93
N SER A 51 -4.44 -6.69 0.98
CA SER A 51 -4.50 -8.13 1.21
C SER A 51 -3.32 -8.69 2.01
N PHE A 52 -2.25 -7.91 2.17
CA PHE A 52 -1.03 -8.31 2.90
C PHE A 52 -1.11 -7.81 4.34
N ARG A 53 -1.19 -8.75 5.29
CA ARG A 53 -1.17 -8.45 6.72
C ARG A 53 0.23 -8.57 7.33
N MET A 54 1.25 -8.12 6.60
CA MET A 54 2.64 -8.21 7.04
C MET A 54 3.47 -6.99 6.61
N PRO A 55 4.58 -6.71 7.31
CA PRO A 55 5.48 -5.62 6.94
C PRO A 55 6.09 -5.82 5.54
N TYR A 56 6.37 -4.73 4.83
CA TYR A 56 6.98 -4.77 3.50
C TYR A 56 8.36 -5.44 3.48
N ASP A 57 9.14 -5.29 4.55
CA ASP A 57 10.41 -6.02 4.71
C ASP A 57 10.21 -7.54 4.71
N LYS A 58 9.12 -8.04 5.31
CA LYS A 58 8.81 -9.48 5.30
C LYS A 58 8.45 -9.94 3.90
N ILE A 59 7.69 -9.14 3.14
CA ILE A 59 7.39 -9.43 1.73
C ILE A 59 8.69 -9.51 0.92
N ARG A 60 9.60 -8.53 1.10
CA ARG A 60 10.91 -8.52 0.46
C ARG A 60 11.68 -9.80 0.78
N ASP A 61 11.78 -10.15 2.05
CA ASP A 61 12.58 -11.29 2.50
C ASP A 61 12.01 -12.61 1.98
N SER A 62 10.68 -12.79 2.00
CA SER A 62 10.03 -13.97 1.41
C SER A 62 10.29 -14.11 -0.09
N LEU A 63 10.31 -13.01 -0.85
CA LEU A 63 10.63 -13.01 -2.28
C LEU A 63 12.13 -13.27 -2.54
N LEU A 64 13.01 -12.82 -1.65
CA LEU A 64 14.45 -13.09 -1.72
C LEU A 64 14.78 -14.55 -1.38
N SER A 65 14.15 -15.12 -0.35
CA SER A 65 14.31 -16.50 0.07
C SER A 65 13.56 -17.50 -0.81
N MET A 66 12.69 -17.01 -1.72
CA MET A 66 11.78 -17.84 -2.52
C MET A 66 10.93 -18.77 -1.64
N ASP A 67 10.40 -18.23 -0.54
CA ASP A 67 9.52 -18.99 0.36
C ASP A 67 8.10 -19.07 -0.21
N ASP A 68 7.65 -20.30 -0.45
CA ASP A 68 6.34 -20.66 -0.98
C ASP A 68 5.24 -20.78 0.08
N ASN A 69 5.57 -20.68 1.37
CA ASN A 69 4.60 -20.85 2.47
C ASN A 69 4.05 -19.51 2.98
N THR A 70 4.83 -18.43 2.87
CA THR A 70 4.47 -17.13 3.43
C THR A 70 3.54 -16.31 2.52
N ILE A 71 3.66 -16.45 1.21
CA ILE A 71 2.89 -15.68 0.22
C ILE A 71 2.08 -16.66 -0.64
N THR A 72 0.76 -16.47 -0.67
CA THR A 72 -0.15 -17.33 -1.46
C THR A 72 -0.10 -17.03 -2.95
N GLN A 73 -0.60 -17.94 -3.79
CA GLN A 73 -0.63 -17.76 -5.25
C GLN A 73 -1.43 -16.51 -5.69
N ASP A 74 -2.56 -16.23 -5.04
CA ASP A 74 -3.33 -15.00 -5.27
C ASP A 74 -2.51 -13.75 -4.95
N GLN A 75 -1.80 -13.77 -3.82
CA GLN A 75 -0.92 -12.67 -3.41
C GLN A 75 0.25 -12.49 -4.38
N LEU A 76 0.84 -13.58 -4.89
CA LEU A 76 1.89 -13.50 -5.93
C LEU A 76 1.37 -12.83 -7.21
N THR A 77 0.13 -13.13 -7.61
CA THR A 77 -0.51 -12.49 -8.77
C THR A 77 -0.69 -10.99 -8.53
N VAL A 78 -1.14 -10.61 -7.34
CA VAL A 78 -1.24 -9.20 -6.92
C VAL A 78 0.13 -8.51 -6.95
N LEU A 79 1.19 -9.18 -6.49
CA LEU A 79 2.56 -8.63 -6.52
C LEU A 79 3.08 -8.42 -7.94
N ILE A 80 2.70 -9.26 -8.92
CA ILE A 80 3.08 -9.08 -10.34
C ILE A 80 2.54 -7.76 -10.88
N ASP A 81 1.31 -7.40 -10.53
CA ASP A 81 0.68 -6.16 -10.97
C ASP A 81 1.16 -4.93 -10.18
N ALA A 82 1.59 -5.15 -8.94
CA ALA A 82 2.18 -4.15 -8.06
C ALA A 82 3.70 -3.94 -8.29
N ILE A 83 4.28 -4.46 -9.38
CA ILE A 83 5.69 -4.24 -9.68
C ILE A 83 5.92 -2.76 -10.04
N PRO A 84 6.86 -2.07 -9.37
CA PRO A 84 7.25 -0.71 -9.71
C PRO A 84 7.99 -0.68 -11.04
N THR A 85 7.81 0.41 -11.77
CA THR A 85 8.62 0.69 -12.96
C THR A 85 9.97 1.29 -12.57
N GLU A 86 10.96 1.17 -13.45
CA GLU A 86 12.30 1.72 -13.21
C GLU A 86 12.27 3.24 -12.95
N LYS A 87 11.38 3.96 -13.63
CA LYS A 87 11.18 5.40 -13.43
C LYS A 87 10.71 5.72 -12.02
N GLU A 88 9.79 4.93 -11.48
CA GLU A 88 9.23 5.12 -10.14
C GLU A 88 10.28 4.83 -9.07
N ILE A 89 11.04 3.76 -9.22
CA ILE A 89 12.16 3.44 -8.32
C ILE A 89 13.17 4.58 -8.33
N ALA A 90 13.62 5.01 -9.52
CA ALA A 90 14.59 6.08 -9.66
C ALA A 90 14.10 7.40 -9.04
N GLN A 91 12.82 7.73 -9.18
CA GLN A 91 12.22 8.93 -8.59
C GLN A 91 12.24 8.85 -7.05
N ILE A 92 11.85 7.72 -6.47
CA ILE A 92 11.84 7.56 -5.01
C ILE A 92 13.27 7.56 -4.46
N GLU A 93 14.20 6.83 -5.09
CA GLU A 93 15.60 6.83 -4.66
C GLU A 93 16.24 8.21 -4.76
N SER A 94 15.98 8.95 -5.84
CA SER A 94 16.47 10.32 -6.01
C SER A 94 15.95 11.24 -4.90
N PHE A 95 14.67 11.11 -4.54
CA PHE A 95 14.09 11.85 -3.43
C PHE A 95 14.74 11.49 -2.09
N VAL A 96 14.89 10.20 -1.78
CA VAL A 96 15.51 9.73 -0.53
C VAL A 96 16.96 10.23 -0.41
N ARG A 97 17.72 10.23 -1.51
CA ARG A 97 19.08 10.77 -1.54
C ARG A 97 19.12 12.29 -1.35
N SER A 98 18.19 13.01 -1.96
CA SER A 98 18.15 14.47 -1.91
C SER A 98 17.59 15.00 -0.59
N LYS A 99 16.67 14.27 0.03
CA LYS A 99 15.91 14.66 1.22
C LYS A 99 15.79 13.49 2.20
N PRO A 100 16.90 13.04 2.81
CA PRO A 100 16.91 11.88 3.70
C PRO A 100 16.02 12.07 4.94
N ALA A 101 15.90 13.30 5.45
CA ALA A 101 15.03 13.62 6.59
C ALA A 101 13.53 13.44 6.30
N GLU A 102 13.12 13.50 5.03
CA GLU A 102 11.72 13.32 4.60
C GLU A 102 11.41 11.87 4.18
N ALA A 103 12.42 11.02 4.01
CA ALA A 103 12.24 9.59 3.69
C ALA A 103 11.26 8.83 4.63
N PRO A 104 11.26 9.01 5.97
CA PRO A 104 10.28 8.32 6.82
C PRO A 104 8.83 8.79 6.59
N ASN A 105 8.63 9.97 6.01
CA ASN A 105 7.32 10.54 5.70
C ASN A 105 6.77 10.06 4.34
N LEU A 106 7.47 9.19 3.62
CA LEU A 106 6.96 8.62 2.38
C LEU A 106 5.65 7.85 2.60
N GLY A 107 4.79 7.87 1.58
CA GLY A 107 3.57 7.07 1.54
C GLY A 107 3.84 5.57 1.59
N ASP A 108 2.80 4.79 1.87
CA ASP A 108 2.90 3.33 2.02
C ASP A 108 3.37 2.64 0.73
N VAL A 109 2.92 3.13 -0.43
CA VAL A 109 3.32 2.59 -1.75
C VAL A 109 4.78 2.87 -2.03
N GLU A 110 5.25 4.08 -1.74
CA GLU A 110 6.65 4.46 -1.89
C GLU A 110 7.57 3.64 -0.97
N LYS A 111 7.14 3.41 0.27
CA LYS A 111 7.84 2.53 1.23
C LYS A 111 7.90 1.09 0.74
N TYR A 112 6.80 0.57 0.21
CA TYR A 112 6.77 -0.75 -0.41
C TYR A 112 7.73 -0.84 -1.59
N PHE A 113 7.72 0.13 -2.51
CA PHE A 113 8.61 0.18 -3.67
C PHE A 113 10.09 0.19 -3.26
N LEU A 114 10.47 0.99 -2.26
CA LEU A 114 11.83 0.98 -1.72
C LEU A 114 12.23 -0.37 -1.13
N ALA A 115 11.31 -1.05 -0.45
CA ALA A 115 11.59 -2.37 0.12
C ALA A 115 11.85 -3.43 -0.96
N ILE A 116 11.14 -3.39 -2.09
CA ILE A 116 11.27 -4.40 -3.15
C ILE A 116 12.26 -4.03 -4.27
N ALA A 117 12.63 -2.76 -4.41
CA ALA A 117 13.62 -2.28 -5.37
C ALA A 117 14.96 -3.05 -5.37
N PRO A 118 15.56 -3.42 -4.22
CA PRO A 118 16.83 -4.14 -4.21
C PRO A 118 16.73 -5.61 -4.66
N ILE A 119 15.53 -6.14 -4.91
CA ILE A 119 15.34 -7.55 -5.28
C ILE A 119 15.75 -7.78 -6.74
N PRO A 120 16.82 -8.56 -7.00
CA PRO A 120 17.24 -8.83 -8.37
C PRO A 120 16.21 -9.74 -9.06
N ARG A 121 15.85 -9.37 -10.30
CA ARG A 121 14.92 -10.14 -11.15
C ARG A 121 13.57 -10.42 -10.48
N LEU A 122 13.03 -9.42 -9.76
CA LEU A 122 11.76 -9.51 -9.03
C LEU A 122 10.64 -10.23 -9.81
N ARG A 123 10.38 -9.79 -11.05
CA ARG A 123 9.35 -10.40 -11.92
C ARG A 123 9.60 -11.88 -12.19
N GLY A 124 10.85 -12.27 -12.38
CA GLY A 124 11.24 -13.66 -12.62
C GLY A 124 11.01 -14.53 -11.37
N ARG A 125 11.41 -14.04 -10.20
CA ARG A 125 11.20 -14.73 -8.92
C ARG A 125 9.74 -14.98 -8.62
N ILE A 126 8.88 -13.95 -8.76
CA ILE A 126 7.44 -14.10 -8.53
C ILE A 126 6.83 -15.12 -9.50
N ARG A 127 7.21 -15.08 -10.79
CA ARG A 127 6.75 -16.08 -11.78
C ARG A 127 7.22 -17.50 -11.44
N SER A 128 8.44 -17.67 -10.98
CA SER A 128 8.95 -18.98 -10.55
C SER A 128 8.17 -19.53 -9.36
N LEU A 129 7.80 -18.69 -8.38
CA LEU A 129 6.95 -19.10 -7.26
C LEU A 129 5.52 -19.45 -7.73
N LEU A 130 4.97 -18.67 -8.66
CA LEU A 130 3.63 -18.91 -9.20
C LEU A 130 3.51 -20.23 -9.97
N PHE A 131 4.59 -20.66 -10.66
CA PHE A 131 4.61 -21.89 -11.46
C PHE A 131 4.96 -23.14 -10.66
N LYS A 132 5.57 -22.99 -9.48
CA LYS A 132 5.95 -24.10 -8.60
C LYS A 132 4.79 -24.56 -7.70
N GLY A 133 3.79 -23.71 -7.50
CA GLY A 133 2.59 -23.96 -6.68
C GLY A 133 1.54 -24.84 -7.36
#